data_AF-A0A600FN34-F1
#
_entry.id   AF-A0A600FN34-F1
#
_cell.length_a   1.000
_cell.length_b   1.000
_cell.length_c   1.000
_cell.angle_alpha   90.00
_cell.angle_beta   90.00
_cell.angle_gamma   90.00
#
_symmetry.space_group_name_H-M   'P 1'
#
loop_
_entity.id
_entity.type
_entity.pdbx_description
1 polymer ?
#
loop_
_entity_poly.entity_id
_entity_poly.type
_entity_poly.pdbx_seq_one_letter_code
_entity_poly.pdbx_strand_id
1 'polypeptide(L)'
;MGKTDKLLAKFLNSKKTFEWDELVVLFSSLGYVKKEMQGSRVRFFNAEINHTILMHRPHPESYIKGGTLKAIKQNLKEAGLL
;
A
#
# COMPACT_ATOMS: atom_id res chain seq x y z
N MET A 1 -7.44 -13.43 -15.19
CA MET A 1 -6.82 -12.54 -14.19
C MET A 1 -7.21 -11.11 -14.50
N GLY A 2 -7.90 -10.45 -13.56
CA GLY A 2 -8.22 -9.03 -13.66
C GLY A 2 -6.96 -8.18 -13.52
N LYS A 3 -7.11 -6.87 -13.77
CA LYS A 3 -6.00 -5.90 -13.60
C LYS A 3 -5.51 -5.88 -12.15
N THR A 4 -6.44 -6.00 -11.20
CA THR A 4 -6.14 -6.06 -9.76
C THR A 4 -5.34 -7.30 -9.38
N ASP A 5 -5.70 -8.49 -9.87
CA ASP A 5 -4.95 -9.73 -9.57
C ASP A 5 -3.50 -9.64 -10.04
N LYS A 6 -3.27 -9.07 -11.24
CA LYS A 6 -1.92 -8.87 -11.78
C LYS A 6 -1.11 -7.90 -10.93
N LEU A 7 -1.75 -6.81 -10.47
CA LEU A 7 -1.11 -5.81 -9.62
C LEU A 7 -0.77 -6.39 -8.23
N LEU A 8 -1.67 -7.18 -7.66
CA LEU A 8 -1.44 -7.88 -6.40
C LEU A 8 -0.29 -8.89 -6.52
N ALA A 9 -0.27 -9.68 -7.59
CA ALA A 9 0.82 -10.61 -7.86
C ALA A 9 2.16 -9.88 -8.03
N LYS A 10 2.17 -8.73 -8.73
CA LYS A 10 3.36 -7.87 -8.85
C LYS A 10 3.82 -7.39 -7.47
N PHE A 11 2.91 -6.87 -6.65
CA PHE A 11 3.19 -6.41 -5.29
C PHE A 11 3.79 -7.52 -4.42
N LEU A 12 3.19 -8.72 -4.42
CA LEU A 12 3.67 -9.87 -3.66
C LEU A 12 5.07 -10.33 -4.10
N ASN A 13 5.36 -10.28 -5.40
CA ASN A 13 6.67 -10.66 -5.95
C ASN A 13 7.76 -9.60 -5.78
N SER A 14 7.40 -8.32 -5.56
CA SER A 14 8.38 -7.25 -5.35
C SER A 14 9.15 -7.41 -4.03
N LYS A 15 10.49 -7.36 -4.11
CA LYS A 15 11.38 -7.50 -2.94
C LYS A 15 12.12 -6.21 -2.57
N LYS A 16 12.44 -5.36 -3.55
CA LYS A 16 13.30 -4.17 -3.37
C LYS A 16 12.51 -2.86 -3.39
N THR A 17 11.70 -2.66 -4.40
CA THR A 17 10.94 -1.42 -4.61
C THR A 17 9.56 -1.74 -5.16
N PHE A 18 8.65 -0.79 -5.00
CA PHE A 18 7.31 -0.83 -5.60
C PHE A 18 6.84 0.60 -5.86
N GLU A 19 6.26 0.86 -7.04
CA GLU A 19 5.81 2.21 -7.41
C GLU A 19 4.69 2.68 -6.50
N TRP A 20 4.76 3.96 -6.10
CA TRP A 20 3.80 4.55 -5.18
C TRP A 20 2.39 4.60 -5.77
N ASP A 21 2.25 5.00 -7.03
CA ASP A 21 0.92 5.11 -7.66
C ASP A 21 0.27 3.73 -7.82
N GLU A 22 1.06 2.70 -8.12
CA GLU A 22 0.60 1.31 -8.14
C GLU A 22 0.12 0.84 -6.76
N LEU A 23 0.80 1.26 -5.69
CA LEU A 23 0.40 0.95 -4.31
C LEU A 23 -0.93 1.62 -3.96
N VAL A 24 -1.09 2.89 -4.35
CA VAL A 24 -2.34 3.64 -4.14
C VAL A 24 -3.50 2.96 -4.86
N VAL A 25 -3.30 2.53 -6.12
CA VAL A 25 -4.31 1.80 -6.89
C VAL A 25 -4.66 0.46 -6.24
N LEU A 26 -3.65 -0.29 -5.81
CA LEU A 26 -3.86 -1.57 -5.11
C LEU A 26 -4.66 -1.36 -3.82
N PHE A 27 -4.28 -0.38 -3.00
CA PHE A 27 -4.97 -0.09 -1.75
C PHE A 27 -6.41 0.36 -1.97
N SER A 28 -6.65 1.20 -2.98
CA SER A 28 -8.01 1.59 -3.40
C SER A 28 -8.85 0.37 -3.78
N SER A 29 -8.28 -0.58 -4.53
CA SER A 29 -8.97 -1.83 -4.88
C SER A 29 -9.25 -2.77 -3.69
N LEU A 30 -8.49 -2.62 -2.60
CA LEU A 30 -8.68 -3.31 -1.33
C LEU A 30 -9.60 -2.53 -0.36
N GLY A 31 -10.29 -1.49 -0.82
CA GLY A 31 -11.23 -0.70 -0.01
C GLY A 31 -10.60 0.37 0.88
N TYR A 32 -9.31 0.67 0.71
CA TYR A 32 -8.67 1.76 1.45
C TYR A 32 -8.92 3.12 0.80
N VAL A 33 -9.23 4.10 1.65
CA VAL A 33 -9.28 5.52 1.29
C VAL A 33 -7.98 6.20 1.72
N LYS A 34 -7.32 6.86 0.77
CA LYS A 34 -6.11 7.65 0.99
C LYS A 34 -6.46 9.03 1.55
N LYS A 35 -5.79 9.45 2.61
CA LYS A 35 -5.86 10.79 3.20
C LYS A 35 -4.47 11.35 3.42
N GLU A 36 -4.19 12.50 2.81
CA GLU A 36 -2.98 13.27 3.04
C GLU A 36 -3.04 13.97 4.40
N MET A 37 -1.91 14.03 5.09
CA MET A 37 -1.76 14.66 6.40
C MET A 37 -0.62 15.69 6.34
N GLN A 38 -0.30 16.37 7.45
CA GLN A 38 0.81 17.33 7.46
C GLN A 38 2.14 16.70 7.04
N GLY A 39 2.89 17.41 6.21
CA GLY A 39 4.14 16.94 5.60
C GLY A 39 3.90 15.81 4.60
N SER A 40 4.84 14.87 4.49
CA SER A 40 4.71 13.71 3.61
C SER A 40 3.89 12.57 4.23
N ARG A 41 3.17 12.80 5.33
CA ARG A 41 2.41 11.75 6.03
C ARG A 41 1.13 11.43 5.27
N VAL A 42 0.86 10.14 5.10
CA VAL A 42 -0.33 9.62 4.42
C VAL A 42 -0.97 8.55 5.28
N ARG A 43 -2.29 8.60 5.36
CA ARG A 43 -3.13 7.58 5.98
C ARG A 43 -3.91 6.84 4.90
N PHE A 44 -3.93 5.52 5.00
CA PHE A 44 -4.87 4.68 4.28
C PHE A 44 -5.79 4.03 5.30
N PHE A 45 -7.09 4.23 5.14
CA PHE A 45 -8.10 3.70 6.05
C PHE A 45 -9.10 2.85 5.27
N ASN A 46 -9.28 1.60 5.70
CA ASN A 46 -10.36 0.74 5.23
C ASN A 46 -11.43 0.69 6.34
N ALA A 47 -12.62 1.21 6.03
CA ALA A 47 -13.72 1.31 6.98
C ALA A 47 -14.41 -0.03 7.26
N GLU A 48 -14.41 -0.96 6.29
CA GLU A 48 -15.10 -2.25 6.40
C GLU A 48 -14.45 -3.15 7.46
N ILE A 49 -13.12 -3.16 7.51
CA ILE A 49 -12.33 -3.94 8.47
C ILE A 49 -11.76 -3.08 9.62
N ASN A 50 -12.13 -1.80 9.68
CA ASN A 50 -11.62 -0.81 10.64
C ASN A 50 -10.07 -0.83 10.75
N HIS A 51 -9.38 -0.88 9.61
CA HIS A 51 -7.93 -1.01 9.55
C HIS A 51 -7.25 0.24 9.00
N THR A 52 -6.13 0.63 9.60
CA THR A 52 -5.37 1.83 9.21
C THR A 52 -3.93 1.49 8.92
N ILE A 53 -3.41 1.96 7.78
CA ILE A 53 -1.99 1.98 7.47
C ILE A 53 -1.53 3.44 7.45
N LEU A 54 -0.54 3.77 8.28
CA LEU A 54 0.11 5.09 8.31
C LEU A 54 1.52 4.97 7.75
N MET A 55 1.86 5.82 6.78
CA MET A 55 3.20 5.86 6.22
C MET A 55 3.55 7.25 5.69
N HIS A 56 4.79 7.41 5.23
CA HIS A 56 5.20 8.61 4.52
C HIS A 56 5.19 8.32 3.01
N ARG A 57 4.66 9.28 2.23
CA ARG A 57 4.85 9.31 0.78
C ARG A 57 6.35 9.35 0.49
N PRO A 58 6.85 8.55 -0.46
CA PRO A 58 8.23 8.68 -0.90
C PRO A 58 8.47 10.09 -1.46
N HIS A 59 9.60 10.69 -1.09
CA HIS A 59 10.04 12.00 -1.56
C HIS A 59 11.57 12.10 -1.37
N PRO A 60 12.34 12.44 -2.43
CA PRO A 60 11.90 12.84 -3.78
C PRO A 60 11.52 11.67 -4.70
N GLU A 61 11.67 10.42 -4.27
CA GLU A 61 11.43 9.26 -5.12
C GLU A 61 9.95 8.97 -5.38
N SER A 62 9.64 8.23 -6.45
CA SER A 62 8.27 7.78 -6.81
C SER A 62 7.92 6.38 -6.28
N TYR A 63 8.82 5.74 -5.52
CA TYR A 63 8.67 4.34 -5.11
C TYR A 63 8.94 4.15 -3.61
N ILE A 64 8.30 3.13 -3.04
CA ILE A 64 8.61 2.66 -1.68
C ILE A 64 9.75 1.65 -1.70
N LYS A 65 10.60 1.67 -0.66
CA LYS A 65 11.75 0.76 -0.51
C LYS A 65 11.37 -0.50 0.27
N GLY A 66 12.23 -1.51 0.20
CA GLY A 66 11.99 -2.86 0.71
C GLY A 66 11.55 -2.95 2.18
N GLY A 67 12.05 -2.05 3.04
CA GLY A 67 11.62 -1.96 4.44
C GLY A 67 10.12 -1.63 4.56
N THR A 68 9.69 -0.53 3.94
CA THR A 68 8.28 -0.12 3.88
C THR A 68 7.42 -1.18 3.19
N LEU A 69 7.91 -1.74 2.09
CA LEU A 69 7.22 -2.80 1.35
C LEU A 69 6.96 -4.04 2.22
N LYS A 70 7.95 -4.49 2.97
CA LYS A 70 7.82 -5.62 3.90
C LYS A 70 6.83 -5.31 5.02
N ALA A 71 6.89 -4.11 5.59
CA ALA A 71 5.96 -3.69 6.64
C ALA A 71 4.51 -3.68 6.14
N ILE A 72 4.26 -3.16 4.93
CA ILE A 72 2.92 -3.17 4.33
C ILE A 72 2.42 -4.59 4.12
N LYS A 73 3.25 -5.48 3.55
CA LYS A 73 2.87 -6.90 3.35
C LYS A 73 2.46 -7.56 4.66
N GLN A 74 3.21 -7.30 5.72
CA GLN A 74 2.88 -7.82 7.05
C GLN A 74 1.55 -7.27 7.56
N ASN A 75 1.32 -5.96 7.46
CA ASN A 75 0.07 -5.32 7.89
C ASN A 75 -1.14 -5.89 7.14
N LEU A 76 -1.04 -6.05 5.82
CA LEU A 76 -2.15 -6.58 5.01
C LEU A 76 -2.43 -8.06 5.34
N LYS A 77 -1.40 -8.85 5.63
CA LYS A 77 -1.56 -10.25 6.07
C LYS A 77 -2.23 -10.35 7.44
N GLU A 78 -1.82 -9.49 8.38
CA GLU A 78 -2.43 -9.41 9.72
C GLU A 78 -3.89 -8.94 9.66
N ALA A 79 -4.22 -8.08 8.69
CA ALA A 79 -5.58 -7.63 8.40
C ALA A 79 -6.43 -8.64 7.63
N GLY A 80 -5.89 -9.81 7.23
CA GLY A 80 -6.61 -10.83 6.47
C GLY A 80 -6.92 -10.46 5.02
N LEU A 81 -6.18 -9.50 4.45
CA LEU A 81 -6.33 -9.02 3.07
C LEU A 81 -5.33 -9.66 2.08
N LEU A 82 -4.38 -10.46 2.61
CA LEU A 82 -3.40 -11.28 1.88
C LEU A 82 -3.38 -12.68 2.48
#